data_AF-R6YCW6-F1
#
_entry.id   AF-R6YCW6-F1
#
_cell.length_a   1.000
_cell.length_b   1.000
_cell.length_c   1.000
_cell.angle_alpha   90.00
_cell.angle_beta   90.00
_cell.angle_gamma   90.00
#
_symmetry.space_group_name_H-M   'P 1'
#
loop_
_entity.id
_entity.type
_entity.pdbx_description
1 polymer ?
#
loop_
_entity_poly.entity_id
_entity_poly.type
_entity_poly.pdbx_seq_one_letter_code
_entity_poly.pdbx_strand_id
1 'polypeptide(L)'
;MTAYCYGVIYSYDNMGNLLSLSREGDIVGPFVVNDVSGGSEEMWSLLGRLHLPYIAMHTRGTPKNMQSLTDYDNVTEAVREFFEGIAAEADRHGVKDWILDPGFGFAKTVEQNWQLLREMAVLQEFGKEILVGLSRKSFLFRPLGITPADALPATQVADFIALQNGADILRVHDVAEAVRTVKLYRLFNQASA
;
A
#
# COMPACT_ATOMS: atom_id res chain seq x y z
N MET A 1 -27.51 -18.91 -8.24
CA MET A 1 -27.89 -17.48 -8.32
C MET A 1 -26.60 -16.73 -8.65
N THR A 2 -26.44 -16.31 -9.90
CA THR A 2 -25.15 -15.80 -10.43
C THR A 2 -25.09 -14.30 -10.21
N ALA A 3 -24.23 -13.83 -9.32
CA ALA A 3 -24.02 -12.40 -9.09
C ALA A 3 -22.81 -11.92 -9.90
N TYR A 4 -23.09 -11.18 -10.97
CA TYR A 4 -22.10 -10.37 -11.68
C TYR A 4 -21.94 -9.05 -10.92
N CYS A 5 -20.79 -8.83 -10.26
CA CYS A 5 -20.41 -7.51 -9.73
C CYS A 5 -19.36 -6.88 -10.65
N TYR A 6 -19.78 -5.87 -11.41
CA TYR A 6 -18.90 -5.00 -12.17
C TYR A 6 -18.14 -4.05 -11.22
N GLY A 7 -16.81 -4.12 -11.20
CA GLY A 7 -15.93 -2.95 -10.96
C GLY A 7 -15.55 -2.56 -9.52
N VAL A 8 -15.92 -3.31 -8.48
CA VAL A 8 -15.45 -3.05 -7.10
C VAL A 8 -14.53 -4.18 -6.66
N ILE A 9 -13.28 -3.84 -6.34
CA ILE A 9 -12.31 -4.77 -5.75
C ILE A 9 -12.42 -4.66 -4.23
N TYR A 10 -12.66 -5.78 -3.55
CA TYR A 10 -12.72 -5.84 -2.09
C TYR A 10 -11.34 -6.18 -1.50
N SER A 11 -10.85 -5.40 -0.54
CA SER A 11 -9.61 -5.69 0.20
C SER A 11 -9.91 -6.39 1.51
N TYR A 12 -9.24 -7.51 1.81
CA TYR A 12 -9.37 -8.23 3.08
C TYR A 12 -8.08 -8.18 3.90
N ASP A 13 -8.19 -7.73 5.16
CA ASP A 13 -7.06 -7.40 6.05
C ASP A 13 -6.66 -8.53 7.05
N ASN A 14 -7.06 -9.80 6.86
CA ASN A 14 -6.68 -10.88 7.79
C ASN A 14 -6.78 -12.32 7.22
N MET A 15 -5.77 -13.17 7.48
CA MET A 15 -5.63 -14.56 7.03
C MET A 15 -6.74 -15.50 7.56
N GLY A 16 -7.18 -15.32 8.81
CA GLY A 16 -8.17 -16.20 9.44
C GLY A 16 -9.51 -16.28 8.69
N ASN A 17 -9.88 -15.18 8.03
CA ASN A 17 -11.11 -15.08 7.26
C ASN A 17 -10.95 -15.51 5.79
N LEU A 18 -9.73 -15.44 5.23
CA LEU A 18 -9.47 -15.87 3.85
C LEU A 18 -9.50 -17.41 3.73
N LEU A 19 -8.92 -18.10 4.72
CA LEU A 19 -8.96 -19.56 4.79
C LEU A 19 -10.38 -20.09 4.99
N SER A 20 -11.23 -19.39 5.77
CA SER A 20 -12.65 -19.76 5.91
C SER A 20 -13.44 -19.56 4.61
N LEU A 21 -13.22 -18.45 3.89
CA LEU A 21 -13.83 -18.19 2.58
C LEU A 21 -13.45 -19.25 1.53
N SER A 22 -12.18 -19.70 1.53
CA SER A 22 -11.71 -20.74 0.59
C SER A 22 -12.34 -22.12 0.82
N ARG A 23 -12.78 -22.41 2.06
CA ARG A 23 -13.42 -23.68 2.43
C ARG A 23 -14.92 -23.70 2.11
N GLU A 24 -15.58 -22.54 2.09
CA GLU A 24 -17.04 -22.44 1.94
C GLU A 24 -17.51 -22.16 0.50
N GLY A 25 -16.60 -21.95 -0.46
CA GLY A 25 -16.92 -22.04 -1.90
C GLY A 25 -17.64 -20.85 -2.53
N ASP A 26 -18.00 -19.82 -1.76
CA ASP A 26 -18.68 -18.61 -2.26
C ASP A 26 -17.69 -17.44 -2.41
N ILE A 27 -17.02 -17.33 -3.56
CA ILE A 27 -16.18 -16.17 -3.89
C ILE A 27 -17.06 -15.11 -4.56
N VAL A 28 -17.40 -14.02 -3.84
CA VAL A 28 -18.27 -12.92 -4.31
C VAL A 28 -17.45 -11.73 -4.86
N GLY A 29 -17.04 -11.76 -6.13
CA GLY A 29 -16.40 -10.62 -6.82
C GLY A 29 -14.86 -10.64 -6.85
N PRO A 30 -14.20 -9.63 -7.46
CA PRO A 30 -12.74 -9.51 -7.46
C PRO A 30 -12.25 -9.04 -6.06
N PHE A 31 -11.26 -9.75 -5.52
CA PHE A 31 -10.69 -9.48 -4.19
C PHE A 31 -9.19 -9.22 -4.29
N VAL A 32 -8.67 -8.37 -3.41
CA VAL A 32 -7.24 -8.20 -3.16
C VAL A 32 -6.95 -8.58 -1.72
N VAL A 33 -5.93 -9.41 -1.51
CA VAL A 33 -5.46 -9.74 -0.16
C VAL A 33 -4.50 -8.66 0.29
N ASN A 34 -4.76 -8.00 1.41
CA ASN A 34 -3.86 -7.02 2.01
C ASN A 34 -3.29 -7.59 3.30
N ASP A 35 -2.07 -8.11 3.23
CA ASP A 35 -1.42 -8.71 4.39
C ASP A 35 -0.30 -7.80 4.91
N VAL A 36 -0.54 -7.28 6.10
CA VAL A 36 0.41 -6.46 6.84
C VAL A 36 1.52 -7.29 7.51
N SER A 37 1.51 -8.62 7.39
CA SER A 37 2.50 -9.51 8.01
C SER A 37 3.59 -10.01 7.07
N GLY A 38 3.49 -9.76 5.77
CA GLY A 38 4.47 -10.20 4.76
C GLY A 38 4.23 -11.60 4.17
N GLY A 39 3.13 -12.28 4.54
CA GLY A 39 2.70 -13.56 3.96
C GLY A 39 3.38 -14.79 4.59
N SER A 40 2.59 -15.82 4.92
CA SER A 40 3.10 -17.16 5.27
C SER A 40 3.22 -18.06 4.03
N GLU A 41 3.95 -19.18 4.12
CA GLU A 41 4.08 -20.14 3.02
C GLU A 41 2.70 -20.68 2.56
N GLU A 42 1.78 -20.89 3.50
CA GLU A 42 0.41 -21.29 3.19
C GLU A 42 -0.36 -20.19 2.44
N MET A 43 -0.13 -18.92 2.79
CA MET A 43 -0.72 -17.77 2.10
C MET A 43 -0.20 -17.71 0.67
N TRP A 44 1.12 -17.72 0.47
CA TRP A 44 1.72 -17.66 -0.86
C TRP A 44 1.26 -18.81 -1.77
N SER A 45 1.18 -20.02 -1.21
CA SER A 45 0.63 -21.18 -1.92
C SER A 45 -0.84 -21.01 -2.31
N LEU A 46 -1.64 -20.40 -1.43
CA LEU A 46 -3.05 -20.11 -1.71
C LEU A 46 -3.20 -19.04 -2.80
N LEU A 47 -2.44 -17.94 -2.69
CA LEU A 47 -2.43 -16.83 -3.65
C LEU A 47 -2.08 -17.33 -5.05
N GLY A 48 -1.02 -18.12 -5.18
CA GLY A 48 -0.58 -18.68 -6.46
C GLY A 48 -1.61 -19.61 -7.07
N ARG A 49 -2.14 -20.55 -6.27
CA ARG A 49 -3.15 -21.51 -6.73
C ARG A 49 -4.44 -20.84 -7.20
N LEU A 50 -4.87 -19.78 -6.52
CA LEU A 50 -6.11 -19.07 -6.81
C LEU A 50 -5.93 -17.87 -7.75
N HIS A 51 -4.69 -17.55 -8.14
CA HIS A 51 -4.35 -16.37 -8.94
C HIS A 51 -4.93 -15.07 -8.34
N LEU A 52 -4.85 -14.93 -7.02
CA LEU A 52 -5.38 -13.76 -6.33
C LEU A 52 -4.34 -12.63 -6.28
N PRO A 53 -4.76 -11.38 -6.51
CA PRO A 53 -3.87 -10.25 -6.36
C PRO A 53 -3.54 -9.97 -4.89
N TYR A 54 -2.32 -9.50 -4.63
CA TYR A 54 -1.76 -9.33 -3.29
C TYR A 54 -1.17 -7.94 -3.06
N ILE A 55 -1.55 -7.25 -1.98
CA ILE A 55 -0.86 -6.04 -1.51
C ILE A 55 0.14 -6.47 -0.45
N ALA A 56 1.43 -6.30 -0.76
CA ALA A 56 2.52 -6.52 0.16
C ALA A 56 2.82 -5.21 0.89
N MET A 57 2.55 -5.13 2.19
CA MET A 57 2.84 -3.93 2.98
C MET A 57 4.10 -4.10 3.82
N HIS A 58 5.06 -3.19 3.66
CA HIS A 58 6.23 -3.15 4.54
C HIS A 58 5.84 -2.65 5.95
N THR A 59 6.09 -3.46 6.96
CA THR A 59 6.03 -3.05 8.38
C THR A 59 7.06 -3.83 9.19
N ARG A 60 7.43 -3.29 10.36
CA ARG A 60 8.20 -4.01 11.38
C ARG A 60 7.39 -4.15 12.66
N GLY A 61 7.39 -5.36 13.21
CA GLY A 61 6.67 -5.69 14.43
C GLY A 61 5.15 -5.55 14.27
N THR A 62 4.50 -5.22 15.38
CA THR A 62 3.05 -5.13 15.53
C THR A 62 2.64 -3.69 15.84
N PRO A 63 1.36 -3.31 15.70
CA PRO A 63 0.89 -1.98 16.11
C PRO A 63 1.27 -1.57 17.53
N LYS A 64 1.52 -2.54 18.43
CA LYS A 64 1.92 -2.31 19.83
C LYS A 64 3.39 -1.91 20.00
N ASN A 65 4.30 -2.41 19.15
CA ASN A 65 5.76 -2.20 19.29
C ASN A 65 6.45 -1.60 18.07
N MET A 66 5.75 -1.44 16.93
CA MET A 66 6.33 -0.95 15.67
C MET A 66 7.07 0.39 15.82
N GLN A 67 6.58 1.29 16.68
CA GLN A 67 7.19 2.60 16.89
C GLN A 67 8.52 2.55 17.67
N SER A 68 8.86 1.39 18.26
CA SER A 68 10.18 1.15 18.86
C SER A 68 11.17 0.47 17.89
N LEU A 69 10.72 0.09 16.70
CA LEU A 69 11.48 -0.65 15.68
C LEU A 69 11.77 0.24 14.45
N THR A 70 12.06 1.52 14.71
CA THR A 70 12.34 2.55 13.70
C THR A 70 13.84 2.69 13.43
N ASP A 71 14.64 1.72 13.86
CA ASP A 71 16.08 1.64 13.66
C ASP A 71 16.37 1.17 12.23
N TYR A 72 16.47 2.14 11.31
CA TYR A 72 16.99 1.93 9.96
C TYR A 72 18.23 2.78 9.76
N ASP A 73 19.26 2.20 9.16
CA ASP A 73 20.38 2.95 8.62
C ASP A 73 19.93 3.79 7.41
N ASN A 74 19.15 3.16 6.52
CA ASN A 74 18.42 3.83 5.44
C ASN A 74 17.05 3.15 5.26
N VAL A 75 15.98 3.90 5.53
CA VAL A 75 14.61 3.36 5.46
C VAL A 75 14.19 3.01 4.04
N THR A 76 14.66 3.75 3.03
CA THR A 76 14.33 3.51 1.63
C THR A 76 14.92 2.18 1.16
N GLU A 77 16.20 1.95 1.45
CA GLU A 77 16.88 0.69 1.12
C GLU A 77 16.26 -0.50 1.85
N ALA A 78 15.94 -0.36 3.14
CA ALA A 78 15.30 -1.44 3.90
C ALA A 78 13.91 -1.81 3.33
N VAL A 79 13.14 -0.82 2.87
CA VAL A 79 11.85 -1.05 2.21
C VAL A 79 12.05 -1.72 0.84
N ARG A 80 13.07 -1.31 0.07
CA ARG A 80 13.44 -1.94 -1.20
C ARG A 80 13.81 -3.42 -1.00
N GLU A 81 14.71 -3.73 -0.07
CA GLU A 81 15.15 -5.09 0.27
C GLU A 81 13.98 -5.98 0.70
N PHE A 82 13.02 -5.45 1.45
CA PHE A 82 11.78 -6.17 1.76
C PHE A 82 11.03 -6.59 0.50
N PHE A 83 10.89 -5.69 -0.48
CA PHE A 83 10.20 -5.99 -1.73
C PHE A 83 10.97 -6.95 -2.65
N GLU A 84 12.31 -7.00 -2.56
CA GLU A 84 13.09 -8.07 -3.19
C GLU A 84 12.72 -9.45 -2.64
N GLY A 85 12.54 -9.55 -1.32
CA GLY A 85 12.04 -10.77 -0.68
C GLY A 85 10.63 -11.14 -1.14
N ILE A 86 9.73 -10.16 -1.19
CA ILE A 86 8.36 -10.36 -1.69
C ILE A 86 8.36 -10.84 -3.15
N ALA A 87 9.17 -10.24 -4.01
CA ALA A 87 9.29 -10.66 -5.40
C ALA A 87 9.75 -12.12 -5.52
N ALA A 88 10.73 -12.52 -4.71
CA ALA A 88 11.23 -13.90 -4.69
C ALA A 88 10.17 -14.92 -4.23
N GLU A 89 9.35 -14.58 -3.21
CA GLU A 89 8.24 -15.43 -2.77
C GLU A 89 7.13 -15.49 -3.82
N ALA A 90 6.78 -14.35 -4.41
CA ALA A 90 5.78 -14.27 -5.47
C ALA A 90 6.16 -15.14 -6.67
N ASP A 91 7.42 -15.06 -7.14
CA ASP A 91 7.93 -15.89 -8.25
C ASP A 91 7.93 -17.37 -7.89
N ARG A 92 8.36 -17.74 -6.68
CA ARG A 92 8.39 -19.14 -6.21
C ARG A 92 7.01 -19.78 -6.23
N HIS A 93 5.97 -19.02 -5.87
CA HIS A 93 4.60 -19.50 -5.78
C HIS A 93 3.74 -19.18 -7.02
N GLY A 94 4.31 -18.55 -8.05
CA GLY A 94 3.60 -18.20 -9.28
C GLY A 94 2.58 -17.06 -9.13
N VAL A 95 2.73 -16.21 -8.10
CA VAL A 95 1.89 -15.03 -7.88
C VAL A 95 2.41 -13.88 -8.75
N LYS A 96 1.66 -13.53 -9.80
CA LYS A 96 2.08 -12.48 -10.74
C LYS A 96 1.58 -11.09 -10.35
N ASP A 97 0.36 -11.03 -9.81
CA ASP A 97 -0.35 -9.79 -9.54
C ASP A 97 -0.12 -9.39 -8.09
N TRP A 98 0.84 -8.51 -7.86
CA TRP A 98 1.07 -7.95 -6.53
C TRP A 98 1.44 -6.47 -6.59
N ILE A 99 1.15 -5.78 -5.49
CA ILE A 99 1.21 -4.32 -5.33
C ILE A 99 2.11 -3.99 -4.13
N LEU A 100 2.94 -2.97 -4.27
CA LEU A 100 3.80 -2.48 -3.20
C LEU A 100 3.04 -1.50 -2.31
N ASP A 101 2.99 -1.73 -1.00
CA ASP A 101 2.64 -0.69 -0.01
C ASP A 101 3.86 -0.40 0.89
N PRO A 102 4.54 0.75 0.74
CA PRO A 102 5.73 1.10 1.52
C PRO A 102 5.46 1.25 3.04
N GLY A 103 4.20 1.23 3.47
CA GLY A 103 3.80 1.21 4.86
C GLY A 103 4.11 2.52 5.58
N PHE A 104 3.65 3.65 5.03
CA PHE A 104 3.81 4.95 5.66
C PHE A 104 3.14 5.01 7.04
N GLY A 105 3.89 5.51 8.03
CA GLY A 105 3.51 5.56 9.44
C GLY A 105 3.64 4.24 10.20
N PHE A 106 4.11 3.16 9.57
CA PHE A 106 4.34 1.87 10.22
C PHE A 106 5.83 1.63 10.43
N ALA A 107 6.22 1.58 11.72
CA ALA A 107 7.60 1.47 12.16
C ALA A 107 8.54 2.45 11.47
N LYS A 108 8.20 3.74 11.38
CA LYS A 108 9.04 4.79 10.78
C LYS A 108 8.88 6.11 11.56
N THR A 109 9.97 6.84 11.79
CA THR A 109 9.92 8.20 12.35
C THR A 109 9.32 9.20 11.36
N VAL A 110 9.09 10.44 11.78
CA VAL A 110 8.58 11.49 10.88
C VAL A 110 9.54 11.70 9.71
N GLU A 111 10.82 11.83 10.01
CA GLU A 111 11.90 12.09 9.04
C GLU A 111 12.04 10.93 8.06
N GLN A 112 11.96 9.69 8.55
CA GLN A 112 12.03 8.49 7.73
C GLN A 112 10.83 8.38 6.77
N ASN A 113 9.62 8.76 7.20
CA ASN A 113 8.48 8.78 6.27
C ASN A 113 8.67 9.80 5.14
N TRP A 114 9.20 10.98 5.44
CA TRP A 114 9.49 11.98 4.40
C TRP A 114 10.66 11.58 3.50
N GLN A 115 11.69 10.95 4.05
CA GLN A 115 12.78 10.37 3.26
C GLN A 115 12.23 9.34 2.26
N LEU A 116 11.46 8.36 2.74
CA LEU A 116 10.87 7.32 1.91
C LEU A 116 9.98 7.91 0.81
N LEU A 117 9.13 8.89 1.14
CA LEU A 117 8.27 9.53 0.15
C LEU A 117 9.08 10.24 -0.95
N ARG A 118 10.20 10.89 -0.58
CA ARG A 118 11.08 11.60 -1.52
C ARG A 118 11.83 10.65 -2.45
N GLU A 119 12.22 9.48 -1.96
CA GLU A 119 13.08 8.52 -2.67
C GLU A 119 12.28 7.34 -3.26
N MET A 120 10.94 7.38 -3.18
CA MET A 120 10.03 6.29 -3.54
C MET A 120 10.18 5.79 -4.99
N ALA A 121 10.68 6.62 -5.90
CA ALA A 121 10.89 6.25 -7.31
C ALA A 121 11.79 5.01 -7.48
N VAL A 122 12.68 4.71 -6.52
CA VAL A 122 13.49 3.48 -6.57
C VAL A 122 12.63 2.21 -6.61
N LEU A 123 11.45 2.24 -5.98
CA LEU A 123 10.53 1.10 -5.94
C LEU A 123 9.86 0.80 -7.29
N GLN A 124 10.00 1.69 -8.28
CA GLN A 124 9.50 1.42 -9.63
C GLN A 124 10.31 0.33 -10.36
N GLU A 125 11.50 -0.02 -9.86
CA GLU A 125 12.34 -1.08 -10.43
C GLU A 125 11.65 -2.45 -10.50
N PHE A 126 10.69 -2.71 -9.60
CA PHE A 126 9.94 -3.96 -9.56
C PHE A 126 8.92 -4.09 -10.72
N GLY A 127 8.61 -3.01 -11.43
CA GLY A 127 7.62 -3.02 -12.52
C GLY A 127 6.21 -3.40 -12.06
N LYS A 128 5.87 -3.07 -10.81
CA LYS A 128 4.59 -3.32 -10.15
C LYS A 128 3.96 -2.01 -9.71
N GLU A 129 2.65 -2.02 -9.46
CA GLU A 129 1.93 -0.86 -8.97
C GLU A 129 2.34 -0.52 -7.52
N ILE A 130 2.43 0.77 -7.21
CA ILE A 130 2.74 1.28 -5.87
C ILE A 130 1.48 1.93 -5.27
N LEU A 131 1.04 1.38 -4.13
CA LEU A 131 -0.03 1.90 -3.30
C LEU A 131 0.52 2.75 -2.16
N VAL A 132 -0.04 3.95 -2.01
CA VAL A 132 0.38 4.92 -0.99
C VAL A 132 -0.80 5.36 -0.12
N GLY A 133 -0.64 5.25 1.20
CA GLY A 133 -1.63 5.67 2.20
C GLY A 133 -1.09 6.70 3.19
N LEU A 134 -1.23 7.99 2.86
CA LEU A 134 -0.76 9.12 3.71
C LEU A 134 -1.89 9.77 4.52
N SER A 135 -3.14 9.54 4.10
CA SER A 135 -4.34 10.20 4.63
C SER A 135 -4.42 10.10 6.16
N ARG A 136 -4.44 11.28 6.81
CA ARG A 136 -4.58 11.45 8.26
C ARG A 136 -3.50 10.75 9.10
N LYS A 137 -2.33 10.45 8.54
CA LYS A 137 -1.21 9.83 9.26
C LYS A 137 -0.52 10.84 10.19
N SER A 138 -0.08 10.35 11.34
CA SER A 138 0.55 11.18 12.38
C SER A 138 1.81 11.90 11.94
N PHE A 139 2.64 11.28 11.08
CA PHE A 139 3.84 11.92 10.57
C PHE A 139 3.52 13.12 9.64
N LEU A 140 2.30 13.20 9.11
CA LEU A 140 1.85 14.31 8.27
C LEU A 140 1.26 15.44 9.13
N PHE A 141 0.30 15.14 10.00
CA PHE A 141 -0.42 16.20 10.72
C PHE A 141 0.33 16.76 11.95
N ARG A 142 1.12 15.93 12.66
CA ARG A 142 1.78 16.37 13.90
C ARG A 142 2.83 17.46 13.65
N PRO A 143 3.70 17.38 12.62
CA PRO A 143 4.67 18.45 12.35
C PRO A 143 4.01 19.78 11.97
N LEU A 144 2.79 19.73 11.44
CA LEU A 144 2.01 20.92 11.08
C LEU A 144 1.24 21.52 12.28
N GLY A 145 1.25 20.86 13.45
CA GLY A 145 0.51 21.30 14.62
C GLY A 145 -1.02 21.21 14.47
N ILE A 146 -1.51 20.39 13.55
CA ILE A 146 -2.94 20.23 13.24
C ILE A 146 -3.46 18.86 13.69
N THR A 147 -4.78 18.68 13.67
CA THR A 147 -5.41 17.40 14.04
C THR A 147 -5.64 16.50 12.81
N PRO A 148 -5.92 15.18 12.99
CA PRO A 148 -6.35 14.33 11.88
C PRO A 148 -7.59 14.84 11.14
N ALA A 149 -8.49 15.56 11.82
CA ALA A 149 -9.70 16.11 11.22
C ALA A 149 -9.39 17.27 10.26
N ASP A 150 -8.33 18.03 10.56
CA ASP A 150 -7.88 19.18 9.77
C ASP A 150 -6.83 18.79 8.70
N ALA A 151 -6.46 17.51 8.63
CA ALA A 151 -5.34 17.02 7.81
C ALA A 151 -5.67 16.91 6.31
N LEU A 152 -6.90 17.19 5.88
CA LEU A 152 -7.34 17.01 4.50
C LEU A 152 -6.52 17.85 3.49
N PRO A 153 -6.29 19.17 3.68
CA PRO A 153 -5.47 19.95 2.77
C PRO A 153 -4.03 19.43 2.68
N ALA A 154 -3.44 19.07 3.82
CA ALA A 154 -2.10 18.48 3.87
C ALA A 154 -2.05 17.12 3.15
N THR A 155 -3.09 16.31 3.28
CA THR A 155 -3.22 15.01 2.61
C THR A 155 -3.25 15.20 1.08
N GLN A 156 -4.03 16.16 0.56
CA GLN A 156 -4.08 16.39 -0.89
C GLN A 156 -2.72 16.80 -1.47
N VAL A 157 -1.96 17.64 -0.75
CA VAL A 157 -0.60 18.02 -1.16
C VAL A 157 0.33 16.80 -1.12
N ALA A 158 0.28 16.02 -0.04
CA ALA A 158 1.11 14.83 0.11
C ALA A 158 0.79 13.75 -0.95
N ASP A 159 -0.48 13.56 -1.27
CA ASP A 159 -0.95 12.64 -2.32
C ASP A 159 -0.45 13.09 -3.70
N PHE A 160 -0.48 14.40 -4.00
CA PHE A 160 0.07 14.93 -5.25
C PHE A 160 1.58 14.66 -5.35
N ILE A 161 2.33 14.85 -4.26
CA ILE A 161 3.76 14.53 -4.18
C ILE A 161 3.98 13.03 -4.39
N ALA A 162 3.18 12.17 -3.77
CA ALA A 162 3.28 10.72 -3.94
C ALA A 162 3.08 10.31 -5.40
N LEU A 163 2.09 10.89 -6.09
CA LEU A 163 1.85 10.65 -7.51
C LEU A 163 3.05 11.07 -8.37
N GLN A 164 3.64 12.24 -8.09
CA GLN A 164 4.86 12.70 -8.79
C GLN A 164 6.06 11.78 -8.54
N ASN A 165 6.13 11.14 -7.38
CA ASN A 165 7.20 10.23 -7.00
C ASN A 165 6.90 8.76 -7.31
N GLY A 166 5.90 8.49 -8.16
CA GLY A 166 5.66 7.16 -8.74
C GLY A 166 4.54 6.34 -8.12
N ALA A 167 3.68 6.91 -7.27
CA ALA A 167 2.49 6.20 -6.79
C ALA A 167 1.48 5.97 -7.92
N ASP A 168 0.90 4.77 -7.99
CA ASP A 168 -0.17 4.41 -8.93
C ASP A 168 -1.54 4.44 -8.25
N ILE A 169 -1.58 4.07 -6.97
CA ILE A 169 -2.80 3.91 -6.19
C ILE A 169 -2.72 4.77 -4.92
N LEU A 170 -3.75 5.57 -4.67
CA LEU A 170 -3.89 6.33 -3.42
C LEU A 170 -4.95 5.70 -2.52
N ARG A 171 -4.56 5.35 -1.29
CA ARG A 171 -5.48 4.86 -0.25
C ARG A 171 -5.86 6.01 0.68
N VAL A 172 -7.12 6.45 0.58
CA VAL A 172 -7.62 7.66 1.25
C VAL A 172 -8.94 7.43 1.98
N HIS A 173 -9.23 8.30 2.94
CA HIS A 173 -10.56 8.38 3.58
C HIS A 173 -11.53 9.27 2.78
N ASP A 174 -11.00 10.34 2.18
CA ASP A 174 -11.77 11.41 1.53
C ASP A 174 -11.66 11.26 -0.01
N VAL A 175 -12.47 10.35 -0.58
CA VAL A 175 -12.34 9.89 -1.98
C VAL A 175 -12.56 11.00 -3.00
N ALA A 176 -13.55 11.88 -2.78
CA ALA A 176 -13.90 12.92 -3.74
C ALA A 176 -12.73 13.90 -3.96
N GLU A 177 -12.04 14.25 -2.88
CA GLU A 177 -10.88 15.14 -2.87
C GLU A 177 -9.67 14.48 -3.52
N ALA A 178 -9.41 13.20 -3.22
CA ALA A 178 -8.33 12.45 -3.88
C ALA A 178 -8.56 12.32 -5.40
N VAL A 179 -9.81 12.09 -5.85
CA VAL A 179 -10.14 12.08 -7.28
C VAL A 179 -9.86 13.44 -7.92
N ARG A 180 -10.14 14.56 -7.22
CA ARG A 180 -9.77 15.91 -7.70
C ARG A 180 -8.26 16.08 -7.77
N THR A 181 -7.51 15.61 -6.78
CA THR A 181 -6.04 15.62 -6.78
C THR A 181 -5.46 14.83 -7.96
N VAL A 182 -5.95 13.62 -8.23
CA VAL A 182 -5.53 12.80 -9.39
C VAL A 182 -5.84 13.50 -10.71
N LYS A 183 -7.02 14.11 -10.83
CA LYS A 183 -7.37 14.90 -12.04
C LYS A 183 -6.42 16.08 -12.22
N LEU A 184 -6.11 16.81 -11.15
CA LEU A 184 -5.16 17.92 -11.19
C LEU A 184 -3.74 17.45 -11.57
N TYR A 185 -3.26 16.35 -10.99
CA TYR A 185 -1.99 15.72 -11.34
C TYR A 185 -1.91 15.37 -12.84
N ARG A 186 -2.97 14.76 -13.38
CA ARG A 186 -3.04 14.46 -14.82
C ARG A 186 -3.01 15.72 -15.68
N LEU A 187 -3.76 16.76 -15.32
CA LEU A 187 -3.75 18.04 -16.03
C LEU A 187 -2.36 18.70 -15.99
N PHE A 188 -1.70 18.67 -14.83
CA PHE A 188 -0.35 19.22 -14.65
C PHE A 188 0.67 18.51 -15.55
N ASN A 189 0.64 17.18 -15.62
CA ASN A 189 1.57 16.41 -16.45
C ASN A 189 1.20 16.42 -17.94
N GLN A 190 -0.07 16.58 -18.29
CA GLN A 190 -0.51 16.73 -19.68
C GLN A 190 -0.13 18.09 -20.28
N ALA A 191 0.07 19.12 -19.46
CA ALA A 191 0.52 20.44 -19.91
C ALA A 191 2.00 20.45 -20.34
N SER A 192 2.72 19.35 -20.14
CA SER A 192 4.06 19.13 -20.68
C SER A 192 3.99 18.23 -21.91
N ALA A 193 3.49 18.78 -23.02
CA ALA A 193 3.59 18.26 -24.38
C ALA A 193 3.66 19.42 -25.37
#